data_AF-A0A8D2BDR8-F1
#
_entry.id   AF-A0A8D2BDR8-F1
#
_cell.length_a   1.000
_cell.length_b   1.000
_cell.length_c   1.000
_cell.angle_alpha   90.00
_cell.angle_beta   90.00
_cell.angle_gamma   90.00
#
_symmetry.space_group_name_H-M   'P 1'
#
loop_
_entity.id
_entity.type
_entity.pdbx_description
1 polymer ?
#
loop_
_entity_poly.entity_id
_entity_poly.type
_entity_poly.pdbx_seq_one_letter_code
_entity_poly.pdbx_strand_id
1 'polypeptide(L)'
;MTNEEPLPKKVPLSETDFKVMARDELILRWKQYEAYVQALEGKYTDLNSKDVTGLRASEEKLKQQQPESARRENILVMQLATKEQEMQECSTQIQYLKQVQQPSVSLLRSTMVDPAINLFFLKMKGELEQTKDKLEQAQNELSAWKLSR
;
A
#
# COMPACT_ATOMS: atom_id res chain seq x y z
N MET A 1 20.63 -32.62 -18.68
CA MET A 1 20.67 -33.77 -19.61
C MET A 1 20.44 -35.02 -18.78
N THR A 2 19.21 -35.51 -18.68
CA THR A 2 18.91 -36.79 -18.04
C THR A 2 19.10 -37.87 -19.09
N ASN A 3 20.27 -38.53 -19.06
CA ASN A 3 20.44 -39.82 -19.73
C ASN A 3 19.55 -40.83 -19.00
N GLU A 4 18.25 -40.85 -19.31
CA GLU A 4 17.42 -41.99 -18.94
C GLU A 4 17.82 -43.15 -19.86
N GLU A 5 18.54 -44.10 -19.29
CA GLU A 5 18.81 -45.39 -19.90
C GLU A 5 17.47 -46.03 -20.33
N PRO A 6 17.35 -46.56 -21.56
CA PRO A 6 16.07 -47.02 -22.06
C PRO A 6 15.52 -48.14 -21.16
N LEU A 7 14.41 -47.85 -20.50
CA LEU A 7 13.72 -48.78 -19.61
C LEU A 7 13.52 -50.13 -20.31
N PRO A 8 13.81 -51.26 -19.63
CA PRO A 8 13.51 -52.58 -20.17
C PRO A 8 12.05 -52.63 -20.62
N LYS A 9 11.77 -53.22 -21.79
CA LYS A 9 10.39 -53.30 -22.30
C LYS A 9 9.67 -54.44 -21.60
N LYS A 10 8.41 -54.21 -21.19
CA LYS A 10 7.55 -55.29 -20.66
C LYS A 10 7.42 -56.39 -21.70
N VAL A 11 7.82 -57.60 -21.33
CA VAL A 11 7.69 -58.77 -22.19
C VAL A 11 6.46 -59.57 -21.78
N PRO A 12 5.37 -59.59 -22.59
CA PRO A 12 4.23 -60.43 -22.29
C PRO A 12 4.59 -61.90 -22.55
N LEU A 13 4.29 -62.77 -21.60
CA LEU A 13 4.32 -64.22 -21.75
C LEU A 13 2.87 -64.73 -21.64
N SER A 14 2.41 -65.43 -22.66
CA SER A 14 1.10 -66.07 -22.70
C SER A 14 1.19 -67.54 -22.27
N GLU A 15 0.08 -68.12 -21.83
CA GLU A 15 0.03 -69.52 -21.38
C GLU A 15 0.43 -70.52 -22.48
N THR A 16 0.24 -70.15 -23.75
CA THR A 16 0.69 -70.91 -24.92
C THR A 16 2.20 -70.90 -25.11
N ASP A 17 2.88 -69.82 -24.72
CA ASP A 17 4.33 -69.68 -24.84
C ASP A 17 5.05 -70.69 -23.93
N PHE A 18 4.50 -70.95 -22.74
CA PHE A 18 5.04 -71.96 -21.82
C PHE A 18 4.97 -73.40 -22.34
N LYS A 19 4.09 -73.67 -23.32
CA LYS A 19 3.91 -75.00 -23.92
C LYS A 19 4.74 -75.21 -25.19
N VAL A 20 5.14 -74.13 -25.85
CA VAL A 20 5.75 -74.17 -27.18
C VAL A 20 7.21 -73.70 -27.19
N MET A 21 7.61 -72.86 -26.23
CA MET A 21 8.97 -72.30 -26.21
C MET A 21 10.01 -73.26 -25.61
N ALA A 22 11.23 -73.19 -26.14
CA ALA A 22 12.37 -73.89 -25.57
C ALA A 22 12.74 -73.32 -24.20
N ARG A 23 13.26 -74.17 -23.32
CA ARG A 23 13.65 -73.82 -21.94
C ARG A 23 14.56 -72.58 -21.89
N ASP A 24 15.52 -72.48 -22.80
CA ASP A 24 16.49 -71.39 -22.80
C ASP A 24 15.88 -70.04 -23.21
N GLU A 25 14.90 -70.05 -24.11
CA GLU A 25 14.15 -68.85 -24.50
C GLU A 25 13.25 -68.37 -23.37
N LEU A 26 12.64 -69.29 -22.61
CA LEU A 26 11.84 -68.96 -21.44
C LEU A 26 12.70 -68.33 -20.34
N ILE A 27 13.90 -68.85 -20.11
CA ILE A 27 14.88 -68.28 -19.16
C ILE A 27 15.28 -66.86 -19.59
N LEU A 28 15.51 -66.64 -20.89
CA LEU A 28 15.86 -65.31 -21.40
C LEU A 28 14.72 -64.31 -21.18
N ARG A 29 13.48 -64.71 -21.48
CA ARG A 29 12.28 -63.89 -21.29
C ARG A 29 12.02 -63.58 -19.81
N TRP A 30 12.22 -64.57 -18.93
CA TRP A 30 12.14 -64.38 -17.48
C TRP A 30 13.14 -63.33 -16.98
N LYS A 31 14.42 -63.44 -17.38
CA LYS A 31 15.45 -62.46 -17.01
C LYS A 31 15.13 -61.05 -17.50
N GLN A 32 14.55 -60.91 -18.69
CA GLN A 32 14.09 -59.62 -19.20
C GLN A 32 12.93 -59.05 -18.38
N TYR A 33 12.00 -59.91 -17.94
CA TYR A 33 10.91 -59.51 -17.07
C TYR A 33 11.40 -59.10 -15.67
N GLU A 34 12.33 -59.85 -15.10
CA GLU A 34 12.96 -59.55 -13.81
C GLU A 34 13.70 -58.20 -13.85
N ALA A 35 14.47 -57.94 -14.91
CA ALA A 35 15.12 -56.64 -15.13
C ALA A 35 14.10 -55.50 -15.27
N TYR A 36 12.96 -55.74 -15.92
CA TYR A 36 11.89 -54.75 -16.03
C TYR A 36 11.24 -54.44 -14.67
N VAL A 37 10.93 -55.47 -13.88
CA VAL A 37 10.37 -55.31 -12.54
C VAL A 37 11.34 -54.54 -11.65
N GLN A 38 12.62 -54.92 -11.65
CA GLN A 38 13.65 -54.23 -10.86
C GLN A 38 13.79 -52.75 -11.25
N ALA A 39 13.72 -52.42 -12.55
CA ALA A 39 13.75 -51.04 -13.01
C ALA A 39 12.51 -50.24 -12.58
N LEU A 40 11.32 -50.85 -12.60
CA LEU A 40 10.08 -50.23 -12.12
C LEU A 40 10.10 -49.99 -10.61
N GLU A 41 10.55 -50.97 -9.83
CA GLU A 41 10.69 -50.86 -8.38
C GLU A 41 11.69 -49.77 -8.00
N GLY A 42 12.83 -49.73 -8.69
CA GLY A 42 13.81 -48.64 -8.55
C GLY A 42 13.17 -47.27 -8.80
N LYS A 43 12.50 -47.10 -9.94
CA LYS A 43 11.81 -45.85 -10.28
C LYS A 43 10.74 -45.46 -9.26
N TYR A 44 9.98 -46.43 -8.75
CA TYR A 44 8.97 -46.19 -7.73
C TYR A 44 9.60 -45.70 -6.41
N THR A 45 10.69 -46.34 -5.96
CA THR A 45 11.39 -45.92 -4.74
C THR A 45 12.02 -44.54 -4.87
N ASP A 46 12.59 -44.22 -6.03
CA ASP A 46 13.13 -42.88 -6.32
C ASP A 46 12.04 -41.80 -6.30
N LEU A 47 10.91 -42.05 -6.98
CA LEU A 47 9.78 -41.13 -7.03
C LEU A 47 9.18 -40.89 -5.63
N ASN A 48 9.02 -41.97 -4.84
CA ASN A 48 8.42 -41.88 -3.52
C ASN A 48 9.33 -41.16 -2.50
N SER A 49 10.64 -41.40 -2.57
CA SER A 49 11.61 -40.81 -1.64
C SER A 49 11.89 -39.33 -1.93
N LYS A 50 12.07 -38.94 -3.20
CA LYS A 50 12.49 -37.58 -3.57
C LYS A 50 11.30 -36.67 -3.84
N ASP A 51 10.38 -37.10 -4.70
CA ASP A 51 9.31 -36.23 -5.17
C ASP A 51 8.18 -36.17 -4.16
N VAL A 52 7.63 -37.31 -3.74
CA VAL A 52 6.44 -37.32 -2.88
C VAL A 52 6.75 -36.81 -1.47
N THR A 53 7.84 -37.30 -0.86
CA THR A 53 8.20 -36.91 0.51
C THR A 53 8.73 -35.47 0.57
N GLY A 54 9.55 -35.06 -0.40
CA GLY A 54 10.07 -33.69 -0.50
C GLY A 54 8.97 -32.67 -0.76
N LEU A 55 8.06 -32.96 -1.69
CA LEU A 55 6.92 -32.07 -1.99
C LEU A 55 6.02 -31.89 -0.77
N ARG A 56 5.69 -32.99 -0.07
CA ARG A 56 4.87 -32.91 1.16
C ARG A 56 5.52 -32.05 2.24
N ALA A 57 6.81 -32.21 2.48
CA ALA A 57 7.54 -31.38 3.44
C ALA A 57 7.56 -29.91 3.03
N SER A 58 7.72 -29.63 1.73
CA SER A 58 7.70 -28.26 1.20
C SER A 58 6.31 -27.61 1.30
N GLU A 59 5.24 -28.39 1.03
CA GLU A 59 3.85 -27.96 1.15
C GLU A 59 3.51 -27.61 2.60
N GLU A 60 3.89 -28.47 3.55
CA GLU A 60 3.70 -28.24 4.98
C GLU A 60 4.40 -26.96 5.45
N LYS A 61 5.64 -26.75 5.00
CA LYS A 61 6.42 -25.55 5.32
C LYS A 61 5.76 -24.29 4.75
N LEU A 62 5.30 -24.34 3.50
CA LEU A 62 4.63 -23.21 2.87
C LEU A 62 3.30 -22.88 3.58
N LYS A 63 2.55 -23.91 3.95
CA LYS A 63 1.29 -23.78 4.69
C LYS A 63 1.48 -23.17 6.08
N GLN A 64 2.62 -23.43 6.73
CA GLN A 64 2.97 -22.78 8.00
C GLN A 64 3.45 -21.33 7.81
N GLN A 65 4.17 -21.03 6.73
CA GLN A 65 4.66 -19.69 6.45
C GLN A 65 3.57 -18.71 5.99
N GLN A 66 2.58 -19.19 5.26
CA GLN A 66 1.49 -18.37 4.74
C GLN A 66 0.72 -17.58 5.83
N PRO A 67 0.23 -18.18 6.93
CA PRO A 67 -0.49 -17.44 7.97
C PRO A 67 0.42 -16.45 8.71
N GLU A 68 1.69 -16.78 8.92
CA GLU A 68 2.65 -15.86 9.54
C GLU A 68 2.90 -14.65 8.64
N SER A 69 3.09 -14.87 7.34
CA SER A 69 3.23 -13.80 6.35
C SER A 69 1.99 -12.91 6.30
N ALA A 70 0.79 -13.50 6.23
CA ALA A 70 -0.46 -12.76 6.23
C ALA A 70 -0.67 -11.96 7.53
N ARG A 71 -0.28 -12.51 8.68
CA ARG A 71 -0.32 -11.79 9.95
C ARG A 71 0.63 -10.59 9.95
N ARG A 72 1.86 -10.75 9.47
CA ARG A 72 2.84 -9.66 9.36
C ARG A 72 2.32 -8.55 8.44
N GLU A 73 1.76 -8.92 7.29
CA GLU A 73 1.16 -7.98 6.34
C GLU A 73 0.02 -7.18 6.99
N ASN A 74 -0.92 -7.86 7.68
CA ASN A 74 -2.04 -7.18 8.35
C ASN A 74 -1.57 -6.18 9.41
N ILE A 75 -0.50 -6.49 10.15
CA ILE A 75 0.09 -5.55 11.13
C ILE A 75 0.65 -4.33 10.41
N LEU A 76 1.38 -4.53 9.31
CA LEU A 76 1.95 -3.43 8.53
C LEU A 76 0.86 -2.54 7.95
N VAL A 77 -0.23 -3.11 7.42
CA VAL A 77 -1.38 -2.36 6.92
C VAL A 77 -2.02 -1.52 8.02
N MET A 78 -2.24 -2.11 9.20
CA MET A 78 -2.81 -1.37 10.34
C MET A 78 -1.88 -0.21 10.77
N GLN A 79 -0.58 -0.46 10.88
CA GLN A 79 0.41 0.57 11.22
C GLN A 79 0.46 1.69 10.18
N LEU A 80 0.39 1.34 8.89
CA LEU A 80 0.36 2.30 7.80
C LEU A 80 -0.89 3.19 7.89
N ALA A 81 -2.07 2.59 8.09
CA ALA A 81 -3.32 3.32 8.25
C ALA A 81 -3.27 4.28 9.47
N THR A 82 -2.67 3.85 10.59
CA THR A 82 -2.44 4.73 11.75
C THR A 82 -1.52 5.90 11.39
N LYS A 83 -0.43 5.66 10.66
CA LYS A 83 0.48 6.73 10.22
C LYS A 83 -0.16 7.70 9.23
N GLU A 84 -0.98 7.22 8.31
CA GLU A 84 -1.74 8.07 7.41
C GLU A 84 -2.74 8.96 8.17
N GLN A 85 -3.43 8.40 9.16
CA GLN A 85 -4.31 9.18 10.03
C GLN A 85 -3.55 10.26 10.82
N GLU A 86 -2.43 9.91 11.47
CA GLU A 86 -1.57 10.87 12.19
C GLU A 86 -1.11 12.02 11.27
N MET A 87 -0.75 11.72 10.02
CA MET A 87 -0.34 12.71 9.04
C MET A 87 -1.50 13.62 8.62
N GLN A 88 -2.69 13.07 8.44
CA GLN A 88 -3.89 13.84 8.10
C GLN A 88 -4.32 14.77 9.25
N GLU A 89 -4.22 14.30 10.50
CA GLU A 89 -4.45 15.11 11.70
C GLU A 89 -3.42 16.25 11.81
N CYS A 90 -2.13 15.97 11.58
CA CYS A 90 -1.08 16.99 11.54
C CYS A 90 -1.33 18.05 10.45
N SER A 91 -1.70 17.62 9.24
CA SER A 91 -2.06 18.51 8.13
C SER A 91 -3.23 19.43 8.51
N THR A 92 -4.25 18.86 9.17
CA THR A 92 -5.42 19.61 9.66
C THR A 92 -5.02 20.64 10.71
N GLN A 93 -4.17 20.28 11.68
CA GLN A 93 -3.65 21.22 12.68
C GLN A 93 -2.83 22.34 12.04
N ILE A 94 -1.97 22.03 11.07
CA ILE A 94 -1.21 23.04 10.33
C ILE A 94 -2.14 23.99 9.59
N GLN A 95 -3.18 23.47 8.94
CA GLN A 95 -4.16 24.30 8.22
C GLN A 95 -4.91 25.22 9.20
N TYR A 96 -5.34 24.69 10.34
CA TYR A 96 -5.97 25.47 11.39
C TYR A 96 -5.05 26.57 11.92
N LEU A 97 -3.80 26.24 12.25
CA LEU A 97 -2.81 27.21 12.72
C LEU A 97 -2.54 28.29 11.67
N LYS A 98 -2.43 27.94 10.39
CA LYS A 98 -2.29 28.92 9.30
C LYS A 98 -3.48 29.88 9.22
N GLN A 99 -4.70 29.40 9.47
CA GLN A 99 -5.90 30.26 9.49
C GLN A 99 -5.91 31.20 10.70
N VAL A 100 -5.55 30.70 11.89
CA VAL A 100 -5.50 31.50 13.13
C VAL A 100 -4.35 32.51 13.09
N GLN A 101 -3.22 32.13 12.50
CA GLN A 101 -2.00 32.92 12.49
C GLN A 101 -1.95 33.91 11.32
N GLN A 102 -2.84 33.83 10.32
CA GLN A 102 -3.01 34.89 9.33
C GLN A 102 -3.48 36.17 10.04
N PRO A 103 -2.59 37.15 10.28
CA PRO A 103 -3.00 38.38 10.93
C PRO A 103 -3.89 39.10 9.93
N SER A 104 -5.07 39.55 10.37
CA SER A 104 -5.90 40.40 9.51
C SER A 104 -5.05 41.58 9.01
N VAL A 105 -5.22 41.95 7.73
CA VAL A 105 -4.46 43.07 7.13
C VAL A 105 -4.60 44.36 7.96
N SER A 106 -5.68 44.51 8.71
CA SER A 106 -5.88 45.56 9.72
C SER A 106 -4.95 45.44 10.94
N LEU A 107 -4.78 44.24 11.51
CA LEU A 107 -3.87 44.02 12.64
C LEU A 107 -2.42 44.19 12.22
N LEU A 108 -2.05 43.69 11.03
CA LEU A 108 -0.70 43.85 10.48
C LEU A 108 -0.36 45.33 10.22
N ARG A 109 -1.32 46.10 9.69
CA ARG A 109 -1.18 47.55 9.55
C ARG A 109 -1.05 48.23 10.92
N SER A 110 -1.84 47.83 11.91
CA SER A 110 -1.77 48.38 13.26
C SER A 110 -0.48 48.06 14.01
N THR A 111 0.19 46.94 13.72
CA THR A 111 1.50 46.60 14.33
C THR A 111 2.68 47.21 13.56
N MET A 112 2.53 47.48 12.26
CA MET A 112 3.54 48.16 11.45
C MET A 112 3.56 49.68 11.66
N VAL A 113 2.43 50.30 11.98
CA VAL A 113 2.39 51.71 12.37
C VAL A 113 2.72 51.80 13.85
N ASP A 114 3.74 52.59 14.19
CA ASP A 114 4.06 52.90 15.58
C ASP A 114 2.78 53.31 16.35
N PRO A 115 2.51 52.77 17.56
CA PRO A 115 1.27 53.03 18.29
C PRO A 115 0.97 54.52 18.51
N ALA A 116 1.99 55.35 18.72
CA ALA A 116 1.82 56.79 18.88
C ALA A 116 1.47 57.45 17.54
N ILE A 117 2.13 57.05 16.45
CA ILE A 117 1.82 57.50 15.09
C ILE A 117 0.38 57.12 14.70
N ASN A 118 -0.05 55.89 14.99
CA ASN A 118 -1.42 55.44 14.71
C ASN A 118 -2.46 56.26 15.47
N LEU A 119 -2.18 56.57 16.74
CA LEU A 119 -3.04 57.41 17.57
C LEU A 119 -3.18 58.82 16.98
N PHE A 120 -2.09 59.42 16.49
CA PHE A 120 -2.14 60.72 15.82
C PHE A 120 -2.96 60.68 14.53
N PHE A 121 -2.81 59.65 13.69
CA PHE A 121 -3.63 59.49 12.48
C PHE A 121 -5.12 59.37 12.80
N LEU A 122 -5.49 58.59 13.83
CA LEU A 122 -6.87 58.46 14.26
C LEU A 122 -7.44 59.79 14.77
N LYS A 123 -6.65 60.52 15.55
CA LYS A 123 -7.04 61.84 16.07
C LYS A 123 -7.22 62.86 14.95
N MET A 124 -6.27 62.94 14.03
CA MET A 124 -6.35 63.81 12.85
C MET A 124 -7.57 63.48 11.99
N LYS A 125 -7.87 62.19 11.78
CA LYS A 125 -9.06 61.76 11.05
C LYS A 125 -10.35 62.21 11.75
N GLY A 126 -10.43 62.07 13.07
CA GLY A 126 -11.58 62.52 13.85
C GLY A 126 -11.76 64.04 13.83
N GLU A 127 -10.67 64.79 13.99
CA GLU A 127 -10.69 66.26 13.88
C GLU A 127 -11.11 66.73 12.48
N LEU A 128 -10.64 66.05 11.43
CA LEU A 128 -11.03 66.35 10.06
C LEU A 128 -12.52 66.13 9.82
N GLU A 129 -13.08 64.98 10.25
CA GLU A 129 -14.50 64.70 10.07
C GLU A 129 -15.36 65.69 10.87
N GLN A 130 -14.98 65.98 12.12
CA GLN A 130 -15.69 66.95 12.94
C GLN A 130 -15.66 68.37 12.32
N THR A 131 -14.56 68.74 11.68
CA THR A 131 -14.46 70.04 10.99
C THR A 131 -15.33 70.08 9.74
N LYS A 132 -15.40 68.96 9.02
CA LYS A 132 -16.25 68.79 7.85
C LYS A 132 -17.73 68.85 8.21
N ASP A 133 -18.15 68.19 9.29
CA ASP A 133 -19.53 68.24 9.80
C ASP A 133 -19.92 69.67 10.18
N LYS A 134 -19.03 70.39 10.89
CA LYS A 134 -19.26 71.80 11.24
C LYS A 134 -19.37 72.70 10.01
N LEU A 135 -18.53 72.46 8.99
CA LEU A 135 -18.58 73.20 7.74
C LEU A 135 -19.90 72.94 6.99
N GLU A 136 -20.33 71.69 6.92
CA GLU A 136 -21.60 71.30 6.31
C GLU A 136 -22.79 71.93 7.04
N GLN A 137 -22.78 71.91 8.37
CA GLN A 137 -23.79 72.57 9.18
C GLN A 137 -23.81 74.09 8.94
N ALA A 138 -22.66 74.76 8.98
CA ALA A 138 -22.57 76.20 8.72
C ALA A 138 -23.02 76.56 7.30
N GLN A 139 -22.72 75.71 6.32
CA GLN A 139 -23.15 75.91 4.94
C GLN A 139 -24.66 75.69 4.75
N ASN A 140 -25.23 74.70 5.45
CA ASN A 140 -26.67 74.46 5.48
C ASN A 140 -27.41 75.63 6.14
N GLU A 141 -26.91 76.13 7.27
CA GLU A 141 -27.44 77.32 7.94
C GLU A 141 -27.37 78.55 7.03
N LEU A 142 -26.21 78.84 6.42
CA LEU A 142 -26.07 79.96 5.49
C LEU A 142 -27.01 79.86 4.29
N SER A 143 -27.20 78.65 3.77
CA SER A 143 -28.15 78.40 2.68
C SER A 143 -29.59 78.65 3.12
N ALA A 144 -29.96 78.23 4.34
CA ALA A 144 -31.26 78.52 4.93
C ALA A 144 -31.49 80.02 5.11
N TRP A 145 -30.48 80.77 5.60
CA TRP A 145 -30.55 82.23 5.71
C TRP A 145 -30.75 82.91 4.34
N LYS A 146 -30.03 82.46 3.30
CA LYS A 146 -30.21 82.99 1.93
C LYS A 146 -31.60 82.73 1.36
N LEU A 147 -32.21 81.59 1.65
CA LEU A 147 -33.56 81.26 1.18
C LEU A 147 -34.66 82.03 1.93
N SER A 148 -34.37 82.53 3.13
CA SER A 148 -35.31 83.30 3.96
C SER A 148 -35.32 84.81 3.68
N ARG A 149 -34.45 85.29 2.78
CA ARG A 149 -34.36 86.69 2.35
C ARG A 149 -34.87 86.84 0.93
#